data_AF-A0A4P6P5B8-F1
#
_entry.id   AF-A0A4P6P5B8-F1
#
_cell.length_a   1.000
_cell.length_b   1.000
_cell.length_c   1.000
_cell.angle_alpha   90.00
_cell.angle_beta   90.00
_cell.angle_gamma   90.00
#
_symmetry.space_group_name_H-M   'P 1'
#
loop_
_entity.id
_entity.type
_entity.pdbx_description
1 polymer ?
#
loop_
_entity_poly.entity_id
_entity_poly.type
_entity_poly.pdbx_seq_one_letter_code
_entity_poly.pdbx_strand_id
1 'polypeptide(L)'
;MQLGNLLCKRAHIRVFQSLQGMYMSLINKLLERPESIKEINDKYDYEDVYFAKNGDAAVVSCGQNGSYNELSYIYTTHLLPKVEAGIISKQAAIDALDAACATIEVPRKREEFYRYLSEELDVDI
;
A
#
# COMPACT_ATOMS: atom_id res chain seq x y z
N MET A 1 -30.28 38.31 -26.71
CA MET A 1 -29.00 37.56 -26.76
C MET A 1 -28.52 37.28 -25.34
N GLN A 2 -28.93 36.18 -24.70
CA GLN A 2 -28.46 35.83 -23.33
C GLN A 2 -28.28 34.33 -23.08
N LEU A 3 -28.63 33.47 -24.04
CA LEU A 3 -28.54 32.01 -23.91
C LEU A 3 -27.11 31.45 -24.07
N GLY A 4 -26.27 32.08 -24.90
CA GLY A 4 -24.88 31.63 -25.13
C GLY A 4 -23.95 31.75 -23.92
N ASN A 5 -24.13 32.80 -23.11
CA ASN A 5 -23.31 33.02 -21.90
C ASN A 5 -23.64 32.05 -20.76
N LEU A 6 -24.87 31.50 -20.72
CA LEU A 6 -25.30 30.60 -19.65
C LEU A 6 -24.76 29.17 -19.85
N LEU A 7 -24.67 28.72 -21.12
CA LEU A 7 -24.11 27.42 -21.48
C LEU A 7 -22.59 27.38 -21.26
N CYS A 8 -21.87 28.46 -21.61
CA CYS A 8 -20.43 28.58 -21.37
C CYS A 8 -20.09 28.60 -19.86
N LYS A 9 -20.83 29.36 -19.05
CA LYS A 9 -20.66 29.38 -17.58
C LYS A 9 -20.94 28.02 -16.93
N ARG A 10 -21.95 27.28 -17.40
CA ARG A 10 -22.27 25.93 -16.89
C ARG A 10 -21.21 24.89 -17.24
N ALA A 11 -20.61 24.97 -18.43
CA ALA A 11 -19.50 24.09 -18.81
C ALA A 11 -18.26 24.34 -17.93
N HIS A 12 -17.90 25.60 -17.68
CA HIS A 12 -16.80 25.97 -16.78
C HIS A 12 -17.01 25.48 -15.34
N ILE A 13 -18.23 25.61 -14.79
CA ILE A 13 -18.55 25.14 -13.44
C ILE A 13 -18.41 23.61 -13.33
N ARG A 14 -18.84 22.85 -14.35
CA ARG A 14 -18.72 21.39 -14.36
C ARG A 14 -17.27 20.91 -14.43
N VAL A 15 -16.43 21.56 -15.24
CA VAL A 15 -14.99 21.26 -15.30
C VAL A 15 -14.32 21.55 -13.96
N PHE A 16 -14.66 22.68 -13.33
CA PHE A 16 -14.12 23.05 -12.01
C PHE A 16 -14.53 22.06 -10.91
N GLN A 17 -15.80 21.64 -10.87
CA GLN A 17 -16.28 20.62 -9.93
C GLN A 17 -15.60 19.25 -10.15
N SER A 18 -15.36 18.86 -11.41
CA SER A 18 -14.66 17.62 -11.74
C SER A 18 -13.18 17.65 -11.30
N LEU A 19 -12.48 18.77 -11.51
CA LEU A 19 -11.09 18.94 -11.07
C LEU A 19 -11.00 18.95 -9.54
N GLN A 20 -11.94 19.60 -8.85
CA GLN A 20 -12.00 19.56 -7.38
C GLN A 20 -12.21 18.14 -6.85
N GLY A 21 -13.08 17.34 -7.49
CA GLY A 21 -13.29 15.94 -7.11
C GLY A 21 -12.01 15.09 -7.27
N MET A 22 -11.31 15.25 -8.39
CA MET A 22 -10.04 14.56 -8.64
C MET A 22 -8.95 14.97 -7.64
N TYR A 23 -8.85 16.26 -7.33
CA TYR A 23 -7.89 16.80 -6.36
C TYR A 23 -8.14 16.26 -4.95
N MET A 24 -9.41 16.23 -4.49
CA MET A 24 -9.75 15.67 -3.18
C MET A 24 -9.50 14.15 -3.10
N SER A 25 -9.74 13.40 -4.19
CA SER A 25 -9.39 11.98 -4.25
C SER A 25 -7.88 11.75 -4.14
N LEU A 26 -7.08 12.58 -4.82
CA LEU A 26 -5.62 12.50 -4.74
C LEU A 26 -5.12 12.84 -3.33
N ILE A 27 -5.71 13.85 -2.69
CA ILE A 27 -5.40 14.25 -1.32
C ILE A 27 -5.73 13.12 -0.34
N ASN A 28 -6.91 12.51 -0.43
CA ASN A 28 -7.29 11.42 0.48
C ASN A 28 -6.34 10.23 0.33
N LYS A 29 -5.94 9.90 -0.91
CA LYS A 29 -4.95 8.84 -1.16
C LYS A 29 -3.56 9.18 -0.57
N LEU A 30 -3.17 10.45 -0.57
CA LEU A 30 -1.94 10.92 0.06
C LEU A 30 -2.05 10.96 1.59
N LEU A 31 -3.22 11.27 2.15
CA LEU A 31 -3.47 11.30 3.59
C LEU A 31 -3.55 9.89 4.21
N GLU A 32 -3.89 8.87 3.42
CA GLU A 32 -3.96 7.47 3.85
C GLU A 32 -2.69 6.66 3.55
N ARG A 33 -1.66 7.30 2.97
CA ARG A 33 -0.39 6.66 2.66
C ARG A 33 0.43 6.47 3.94
N PRO A 34 0.80 5.23 4.32
CA PRO A 34 1.56 5.00 5.53
C PRO A 34 3.02 5.44 5.35
N GLU A 35 3.60 5.99 6.41
CA GLU A 35 5.02 6.35 6.49
C GLU A 35 5.84 5.31 7.29
N SER A 36 5.16 4.39 7.97
CA SER A 36 5.79 3.38 8.80
C SER A 36 5.10 2.03 8.74
N ILE A 37 5.86 0.97 9.03
CA ILE A 37 5.33 -0.40 9.16
C ILE A 37 4.24 -0.46 10.23
N LYS A 38 4.40 0.29 11.32
CA LYS A 38 3.38 0.39 12.38
C LYS A 38 2.04 0.89 11.83
N GLU A 39 2.07 1.93 11.00
CA GLU A 39 0.85 2.46 10.38
C GLU A 39 0.21 1.47 9.42
N ILE A 40 1.00 0.62 8.73
CA ILE A 40 0.45 -0.51 7.97
C ILE A 40 -0.21 -1.49 8.92
N ASN A 41 0.47 -1.90 9.99
CA ASN A 41 -0.08 -2.87 10.95
C ASN A 41 -1.38 -2.39 11.60
N ASP A 42 -1.47 -1.11 11.94
CA ASP A 42 -2.67 -0.51 12.53
C ASP A 42 -3.90 -0.58 11.59
N LYS A 43 -3.73 -0.86 10.29
CA LYS A 43 -4.83 -1.08 9.33
C LYS A 43 -5.44 -2.48 9.38
N TYR A 44 -4.77 -3.47 9.98
CA TYR A 44 -5.17 -4.87 9.89
C TYR A 44 -5.24 -5.53 11.26
N ASP A 45 -6.33 -6.27 11.51
CA ASP A 45 -6.43 -7.14 12.68
C ASP A 45 -5.77 -8.51 12.40
N TYR A 46 -5.05 -9.03 13.38
CA TYR A 46 -4.27 -10.27 13.31
C TYR A 46 -5.08 -11.52 13.65
N GLU A 47 -6.20 -11.40 14.38
CA GLU A 47 -6.82 -12.56 15.02
C GLU A 47 -7.54 -13.54 14.07
N ASP A 48 -7.63 -13.25 12.76
CA ASP A 48 -8.61 -13.96 11.90
C ASP A 48 -8.12 -15.25 11.21
N VAL A 49 -6.84 -15.67 11.26
CA VAL A 49 -6.48 -16.96 10.63
C VAL A 49 -5.29 -17.71 11.25
N TYR A 50 -5.61 -18.61 12.17
CA TYR A 50 -4.67 -19.57 12.76
C TYR A 50 -4.60 -20.86 11.91
N PHE A 51 -3.74 -20.93 10.89
CA PHE A 51 -3.42 -22.20 10.21
C PHE A 51 -2.10 -22.78 10.73
N ALA A 52 -2.08 -23.13 12.02
CA ALA A 52 -0.93 -23.80 12.62
C ALA A 52 -0.90 -25.29 12.27
N LYS A 53 -0.19 -25.69 11.20
CA LYS A 53 0.47 -27.01 11.09
C LYS A 53 1.73 -26.93 10.21
N ASN A 54 2.88 -26.93 10.88
CA ASN A 54 4.22 -27.34 10.42
C ASN A 54 4.89 -26.57 9.27
N GLY A 55 5.91 -25.78 9.62
CA GLY A 55 6.81 -25.07 8.70
C GLY A 55 6.79 -23.57 8.99
N ASP A 56 7.90 -22.87 8.74
CA ASP A 56 7.97 -21.40 8.80
C ASP A 56 6.71 -20.84 8.13
N ALA A 57 5.90 -20.12 8.91
CA ALA A 57 4.48 -19.91 8.62
C ALA A 57 4.29 -19.47 7.18
N ALA A 58 3.78 -20.31 6.28
CA ALA A 58 3.73 -20.07 4.82
C ALA A 58 2.94 -18.81 4.38
N VAL A 59 2.47 -18.03 5.34
CA VAL A 59 1.61 -16.88 5.20
C VAL A 59 2.26 -15.65 5.85
N VAL A 60 1.99 -14.49 5.26
CA VAL A 60 2.46 -13.18 5.73
C VAL A 60 1.31 -12.51 6.50
N SER A 61 1.62 -12.07 7.72
CA SER A 61 0.68 -11.34 8.55
C SER A 61 0.93 -9.83 8.52
N CYS A 62 -0.01 -9.08 7.96
CA CYS A 62 0.08 -7.63 7.86
C CYS A 62 -0.29 -6.90 9.16
N GLY A 63 -1.05 -7.53 10.07
CA GLY A 63 -1.50 -6.93 11.34
C GLY A 63 -0.66 -7.30 12.56
N GLN A 64 0.34 -8.17 12.42
CA GLN A 64 1.05 -8.71 13.57
C GLN A 64 1.90 -7.64 14.28
N ASN A 65 1.45 -7.25 15.46
CA ASN A 65 2.10 -6.26 16.33
C ASN A 65 2.31 -6.88 17.72
N GLY A 66 3.52 -7.38 17.98
CA GLY A 66 3.85 -8.14 19.21
C GLY A 66 5.34 -8.43 19.32
N SER A 67 5.74 -9.59 19.86
CA SER A 67 7.15 -10.00 19.97
C SER A 67 7.83 -10.25 18.62
N TYR A 68 7.05 -10.44 17.57
CA TYR A 68 7.49 -10.56 16.18
C TYR A 68 6.55 -9.76 15.28
N ASN A 69 7.11 -9.11 14.26
CA ASN A 69 6.39 -8.33 13.27
C ASN A 69 6.87 -8.75 11.89
N GLU A 70 6.00 -9.41 11.14
CA GLU A 70 6.33 -10.02 9.84
C GLU A 70 6.78 -8.97 8.82
N LEU A 71 6.08 -7.83 8.72
CA LEU A 71 6.44 -6.76 7.81
C LEU A 71 7.82 -6.16 8.16
N SER A 72 8.15 -6.08 9.44
CA SER A 72 9.45 -5.62 9.92
C SER A 72 10.56 -6.62 9.57
N TYR A 73 10.28 -7.92 9.65
CA TYR A 73 11.20 -8.96 9.22
C TYR A 73 11.46 -8.88 7.70
N ILE A 74 10.40 -8.77 6.89
CA ILE A 74 10.52 -8.65 5.42
C ILE A 74 11.30 -7.40 5.05
N TYR A 75 10.96 -6.26 5.67
CA TYR A 75 11.65 -5.00 5.42
C TYR A 75 13.13 -5.11 5.78
N THR A 76 13.47 -5.57 6.98
CA THR A 76 14.87 -5.59 7.43
C THR A 76 15.73 -6.61 6.68
N THR A 77 15.15 -7.76 6.31
CA THR A 77 15.89 -8.87 5.69
C THR A 77 16.06 -8.67 4.19
N HIS A 78 15.03 -8.18 3.48
CA HIS A 78 15.02 -8.15 2.01
C HIS A 78 15.05 -6.75 1.43
N LEU A 79 14.28 -5.81 1.98
CA LEU A 79 14.12 -4.47 1.39
C LEU A 79 15.20 -3.49 1.83
N LEU A 80 15.59 -3.51 3.11
CA LEU A 80 16.58 -2.61 3.69
C LEU A 80 17.93 -2.67 2.95
N PRO A 81 18.49 -3.85 2.58
CA PRO A 81 19.70 -3.90 1.77
C PRO A 81 19.58 -3.16 0.43
N LYS A 82 18.40 -3.20 -0.21
CA LYS A 82 18.14 -2.49 -1.48
C LYS A 82 17.99 -0.98 -1.25
N VAL A 83 17.40 -0.58 -0.12
CA VAL A 83 17.30 0.82 0.30
C VAL A 83 18.69 1.39 0.59
N GLU A 84 19.52 0.67 1.33
CA GLU A 84 20.91 1.07 1.66
C GLU A 84 21.79 1.14 0.40
N ALA A 85 21.55 0.27 -0.58
CA ALA A 85 22.18 0.33 -1.89
C ALA A 85 21.66 1.47 -2.80
N GLY A 86 20.61 2.18 -2.39
CA GLY A 86 20.00 3.26 -3.17
C GLY A 86 19.21 2.78 -4.39
N ILE A 87 18.88 1.49 -4.48
CA ILE A 87 18.12 0.89 -5.59
C ILE A 87 16.65 1.31 -5.49
N ILE A 88 16.10 1.28 -4.28
CA ILE A 88 14.74 1.73 -3.97
C ILE A 88 14.77 2.76 -2.84
N SER A 89 13.75 3.60 -2.75
CA SER A 89 13.60 4.50 -1.59
C SER A 89 12.94 3.77 -0.42
N LYS A 90 13.19 4.25 0.81
CA LYS A 90 12.46 3.77 2.01
C LYS A 90 10.94 3.85 1.80
N GLN A 91 10.45 4.95 1.23
CA GLN A 91 9.01 5.12 1.03
C GLN A 91 8.48 4.12 0.00
N ALA A 92 9.21 3.84 -1.09
CA ALA A 92 8.79 2.83 -2.06
C ALA A 92 8.66 1.45 -1.40
N ALA A 93 9.59 1.09 -0.51
CA ALA A 93 9.49 -0.15 0.26
C ALA A 93 8.24 -0.19 1.17
N ILE A 94 7.92 0.91 1.86
CA ILE A 94 6.71 1.01 2.69
C ILE A 94 5.43 0.94 1.84
N ASP A 95 5.40 1.68 0.73
CA ASP A 95 4.26 1.71 -0.20
C ASP A 95 4.01 0.31 -0.79
N ALA A 96 5.05 -0.41 -1.18
CA ALA A 96 4.94 -1.77 -1.70
C ALA A 96 4.45 -2.78 -0.64
N LEU A 97 4.90 -2.67 0.62
CA LEU A 97 4.38 -3.49 1.71
C LEU A 97 2.89 -3.23 1.96
N ASP A 98 2.47 -1.96 1.98
CA ASP A 98 1.06 -1.59 2.15
C ASP A 98 0.20 -2.11 0.98
N ALA A 99 0.69 -1.95 -0.26
CA ALA A 99 0.02 -2.41 -1.46
C ALA A 99 -0.12 -3.94 -1.50
N ALA A 100 0.93 -4.68 -1.13
CA ALA A 100 0.87 -6.14 -1.03
C ALA A 100 -0.17 -6.60 0.02
N CYS A 101 -0.22 -5.92 1.17
CA CYS A 101 -1.22 -6.18 2.20
C CYS A 101 -2.66 -5.92 1.74
N ALA A 102 -2.87 -4.90 0.91
CA ALA A 102 -4.19 -4.55 0.37
C ALA A 102 -4.61 -5.43 -0.83
N THR A 103 -3.65 -5.90 -1.62
CA THR A 103 -3.92 -6.58 -2.90
C THR A 103 -4.06 -8.09 -2.74
N ILE A 104 -3.23 -8.71 -1.89
CA ILE A 104 -3.21 -10.16 -1.74
C ILE A 104 -4.29 -10.56 -0.73
N GLU A 105 -5.19 -11.44 -1.17
CA GLU A 105 -6.25 -11.97 -0.32
C GLU A 105 -5.69 -12.85 0.80
N VAL A 106 -6.43 -12.93 1.90
CA VAL A 106 -6.09 -13.77 3.03
C VAL A 106 -6.50 -15.22 2.73
N PRO A 107 -5.66 -16.25 2.97
CA PRO A 107 -4.32 -16.18 3.55
C PRO A 107 -3.26 -15.72 2.54
N ARG A 108 -2.50 -14.68 2.89
CA ARG A 108 -1.45 -14.10 2.03
C ARG A 108 -0.24 -15.01 1.99
N LYS A 109 -0.06 -15.81 0.94
CA LYS A 109 1.08 -16.73 0.84
C LYS A 109 2.39 -15.95 0.71
N ARG A 110 3.43 -16.35 1.44
CA ARG A 110 4.72 -15.65 1.41
C ARG A 110 5.35 -15.59 0.02
N GLU A 111 5.28 -16.68 -0.74
CA GLU A 111 5.78 -16.72 -2.12
C GLU A 111 5.09 -15.68 -3.02
N GLU A 112 3.76 -15.57 -2.92
CA GLU A 112 2.99 -14.58 -3.66
C GLU A 112 3.29 -13.16 -3.18
N PHE A 113 3.48 -12.98 -1.88
CA PHE A 113 3.87 -11.71 -1.28
C PHE A 113 5.23 -11.24 -1.80
N TYR A 114 6.23 -12.12 -1.85
CA TYR A 114 7.57 -11.79 -2.35
C TYR A 114 7.59 -11.55 -3.85
N ARG A 115 6.83 -12.35 -4.62
CA ARG A 115 6.64 -12.10 -6.05
C ARG A 115 6.04 -10.72 -6.29
N TYR A 116 4.99 -10.35 -5.57
CA TYR A 116 4.38 -9.02 -5.68
C TYR A 116 5.41 -7.91 -5.40
N LEU A 117 6.15 -8.01 -4.29
CA LEU A 117 7.16 -7.01 -3.96
C LEU A 117 8.25 -6.91 -5.03
N SER A 118 8.67 -8.05 -5.59
CA SER A 118 9.71 -8.09 -6.62
C SER A 118 9.25 -7.40 -7.91
N GLU A 119 8.00 -7.67 -8.32
CA GLU A 119 7.38 -7.08 -9.50
C GLU A 119 7.11 -5.58 -9.32
N GLU A 120 6.59 -5.16 -8.16
CA GLU A 120 6.24 -3.76 -7.87
C GLU A 120 7.49 -2.86 -7.78
N LEU A 121 8.58 -3.40 -7.22
CA LEU A 121 9.80 -2.63 -6.97
C LEU A 121 10.89 -2.83 -8.04
N ASP A 122 10.69 -3.76 -8.98
CA ASP A 122 11.69 -4.18 -9.98
C ASP A 122 13.03 -4.59 -9.32
N VAL A 123 12.94 -5.40 -8.26
CA VAL A 123 14.11 -5.92 -7.52
C VAL A 123 13.92 -7.39 -7.16
N ASP A 124 15.03 -8.11 -6.99
CA ASP A 124 15.03 -9.51 -6.52
C ASP A 124 15.01 -9.58 -4.99
N ILE A 125 14.04 -10.31 -4.43
CA ILE A 125 13.71 -10.43 -2.99
C ILE A 125 13.81 -11.88 -2.52
#